data_AF-A0A832I026-F1
#
_entry.id   AF-A0A832I026-F1
#
_cell.length_a   1.000
_cell.length_b   1.000
_cell.length_c   1.000
_cell.angle_alpha   90.00
_cell.angle_beta   90.00
_cell.angle_gamma   90.00
#
_symmetry.space_group_name_H-M   'P 1'
#
loop_
_entity.id
_entity.type
_entity.pdbx_description
1 polymer ?
#
loop_
_entity_poly.entity_id
_entity_poly.type
_entity_poly.pdbx_seq_one_letter_code
_entity_poly.pdbx_strand_id
1 'polypeptide(L)'
;MPEPIGVVRLVIPLVIGIVLGYFLRNKKSLSLNLNKIVSGTILVLIFSLGFAIGSNNDLLAIMPNVGLSAVVLLSTTLLFSIIFAKAARKLMKI
;
A
#
# COMPACT_ATOMS: atom_id res chain seq x y z
N MET A 1 -22.40 9.18 -9.39
CA MET A 1 -21.74 8.67 -10.60
C MET A 1 -20.42 9.42 -10.70
N PRO A 2 -19.25 8.77 -10.68
CA PRO A 2 -17.99 9.49 -10.83
C PRO A 2 -17.94 10.14 -12.22
N GLU A 3 -17.68 11.44 -12.26
CA GLU A 3 -17.53 12.19 -13.51
C GLU A 3 -16.41 11.56 -14.36
N PRO A 4 -16.61 11.32 -15.67
CA PRO A 4 -15.63 10.66 -16.54
C PRO A 4 -14.26 11.38 -16.56
N ILE A 5 -14.25 12.67 -16.22
CA ILE A 5 -13.06 13.52 -16.16
C ILE A 5 -12.11 13.11 -15.02
N GLY A 6 -12.62 12.55 -13.92
CA GLY A 6 -11.80 12.14 -12.77
C GLY A 6 -10.93 10.92 -13.05
N VAL A 7 -11.47 9.95 -13.81
CA VAL A 7 -10.77 8.70 -14.14
C VAL A 7 -9.60 8.98 -15.09
N VAL A 8 -9.82 9.86 -16.07
CA VAL A 8 -8.80 10.27 -17.04
C VAL A 8 -7.58 10.91 -16.35
N ARG A 9 -7.79 11.68 -15.28
CA ARG A 9 -6.70 12.30 -14.49
C ARG A 9 -5.82 11.29 -13.75
N LEU A 10 -6.31 10.10 -13.46
CA LEU A 10 -5.50 9.03 -12.86
C LEU A 10 -4.85 8.14 -13.92
N VAL A 11 -5.57 7.87 -15.02
CA VAL A 11 -5.08 7.00 -16.09
C VAL A 11 -3.91 7.65 -16.85
N ILE A 12 -3.96 8.95 -17.13
CA ILE A 12 -2.88 9.66 -17.85
C ILE A 12 -1.52 9.52 -17.14
N PRO A 13 -1.35 9.90 -15.86
CA PRO A 13 -0.06 9.75 -15.17
C PRO A 13 0.35 8.30 -14.97
N LEU A 14 -0.59 7.35 -14.89
CA LEU A 14 -0.29 5.92 -14.86
C LEU A 14 0.38 5.47 -16.17
N VAL A 15 -0.21 5.81 -17.32
CA VAL A 15 0.37 5.48 -18.64
C VAL A 15 1.72 6.14 -18.82
N ILE A 16 1.84 7.43 -18.47
CA ILE A 16 3.12 8.16 -18.52
C ILE A 16 4.18 7.49 -17.63
N GLY A 17 3.81 7.11 -16.41
CA GLY A 17 4.70 6.41 -15.47
C GLY A 17 5.20 5.07 -15.99
N ILE A 18 4.33 4.30 -16.67
CA ILE A 18 4.71 3.03 -17.32
C ILE A 18 5.68 3.28 -18.48
N VAL A 19 5.39 4.24 -19.35
CA VAL A 19 6.24 4.57 -20.52
C VAL A 19 7.61 5.08 -20.05
N LEU A 20 7.63 6.00 -19.08
CA LEU A 20 8.87 6.49 -18.47
C LEU A 20 9.64 5.35 -17.80
N GLY A 21 8.97 4.50 -17.01
CA GLY A 21 9.59 3.34 -16.37
C GLY A 21 10.22 2.38 -17.37
N TYR A 22 9.56 2.15 -18.52
CA TYR A 22 10.10 1.31 -19.60
C TYR A 22 11.33 1.93 -20.27
N PHE A 23 11.28 3.24 -20.58
CA PHE A 23 12.41 3.93 -21.20
C PHE A 23 13.64 4.02 -20.28
N LEU A 24 13.42 4.18 -18.97
CA LEU A 24 14.49 4.23 -17.97
C LEU A 24 15.05 2.85 -17.59
N ARG A 25 14.33 1.75 -17.87
CA ARG A 25 14.71 0.37 -17.49
C ARG A 25 16.09 -0.06 -18.00
N ASN A 26 16.52 0.42 -19.17
CA ASN A 26 17.77 -0.02 -19.80
C ASN A 26 18.99 0.83 -19.43
N LYS A 27 18.82 1.95 -18.73
CA LYS A 27 19.94 2.85 -18.37
C LYS A 27 20.48 2.54 -16.98
N LYS A 28 21.37 1.55 -16.91
CA LYS A 28 22.07 1.11 -15.68
C LYS A 28 22.78 2.25 -14.91
N SER A 29 23.20 3.32 -15.60
CA SER A 29 23.88 4.49 -15.01
C SER A 29 22.94 5.43 -14.23
N LEU A 30 21.63 5.42 -14.53
CA LEU A 30 20.60 6.20 -13.82
C LEU A 30 19.87 5.37 -12.75
N SER A 31 20.39 4.19 -12.43
CA SER A 31 19.85 3.29 -11.40
C SER A 31 20.06 3.88 -10.00
N LEU A 32 19.35 4.97 -9.69
CA LEU A 32 19.08 5.34 -8.31
C LEU A 32 18.47 4.11 -7.64
N ASN A 33 18.93 3.77 -6.44
CA ASN A 33 18.33 2.73 -5.64
C ASN A 33 16.95 3.23 -5.15
N LEU A 34 15.96 3.24 -6.06
CA LEU A 34 14.58 3.65 -5.78
C LEU A 34 14.03 2.85 -4.60
N ASN A 35 14.44 1.59 -4.46
CA ASN A 35 14.12 0.78 -3.30
C ASN A 35 14.58 1.40 -1.97
N LYS A 36 15.80 1.98 -1.91
CA LYS A 36 16.30 2.67 -0.70
C LYS A 36 15.53 3.96 -0.45
N ILE A 37 15.23 4.73 -1.49
CA ILE A 37 14.48 6.00 -1.38
C ILE A 37 13.05 5.73 -0.90
N VAL A 38 12.37 4.75 -1.50
CA VAL A 38 11.01 4.34 -1.13
C VAL A 38 11.00 3.83 0.31
N SER A 39 11.93 2.93 0.68
CA SER A 39 12.02 2.41 2.04
C SER A 39 12.29 3.51 3.06
N GLY A 40 13.19 4.45 2.76
CA GLY A 40 13.46 5.60 3.62
C GLY A 40 12.26 6.52 3.76
N THR A 41 11.51 6.76 2.67
CA THR A 41 10.28 7.55 2.69
C THR A 41 9.21 6.87 3.54
N ILE A 42 8.99 5.56 3.35
CA ILE A 42 8.05 4.78 4.17
C ILE A 42 8.42 4.88 5.65
N LEU A 43 9.70 4.77 5.99
CA LEU A 43 10.16 4.92 7.37
C LEU A 43 9.82 6.29 7.95
N VAL A 44 10.10 7.37 7.23
CA VAL A 44 9.77 8.73 7.64
C VAL A 44 8.27 8.91 7.81
N LEU A 45 7.46 8.39 6.89
CA LEU A 45 6.00 8.49 6.94
C LEU A 45 5.42 7.71 8.13
N ILE A 46 5.86 6.47 8.36
CA ILE A 46 5.42 5.67 9.51
C ILE A 46 5.84 6.35 10.81
N PHE A 47 7.06 6.88 10.89
CA PHE A 47 7.54 7.61 12.07
C PHE A 47 6.70 8.87 12.32
N SER A 48 6.44 9.66 11.29
CA SER A 48 5.62 10.87 11.37
C SER A 48 4.19 10.55 11.79
N LEU A 49 3.60 9.46 11.29
CA LEU A 49 2.28 8.99 11.70
C LEU A 49 2.26 8.59 13.18
N GLY A 50 3.27 7.84 13.64
CA GLY A 50 3.41 7.47 15.06
C GLY A 50 3.56 8.69 15.96
N PHE A 51 4.37 9.68 15.55
CA PHE A 51 4.52 10.94 16.29
C PHE A 51 3.21 11.74 16.34
N ALA A 52 2.48 11.84 15.23
CA ALA A 52 1.22 12.58 15.15
C ALA A 52 0.12 11.97 16.04
N ILE A 53 0.07 10.64 16.15
CA ILE A 53 -0.86 9.94 17.06
C ILE A 53 -0.39 10.10 18.51
N GLY A 54 0.91 9.98 18.77
CA GLY A 54 1.47 10.06 20.13
C GLY A 54 1.42 11.47 20.76
N SER A 55 1.43 12.54 19.97
CA SER A 55 1.35 13.92 20.47
C SER A 55 -0.08 14.42 20.70
N ASN A 56 -1.09 13.67 20.26
CA ASN A 56 -2.50 14.03 20.40
C ASN A 56 -3.22 13.05 21.33
N ASN A 57 -3.55 13.51 22.55
CA ASN A 57 -4.19 12.70 23.58
C ASN A 57 -5.56 12.13 23.14
N ASP A 58 -6.31 12.84 22.29
CA ASP A 58 -7.62 12.36 21.81
C ASP A 58 -7.45 11.18 20.86
N LEU A 59 -6.47 11.25 19.96
CA LEU A 59 -6.13 10.16 19.04
C LEU A 59 -5.49 8.98 19.77
N LEU A 60 -4.68 9.26 20.79
CA LEU A 60 -4.04 8.23 21.60
C LEU A 60 -5.06 7.46 22.46
N ALA A 61 -6.07 8.14 22.99
CA ALA A 61 -7.13 7.53 23.80
C ALA A 61 -8.00 6.54 23.01
N ILE A 62 -8.25 6.81 21.72
CA ILE A 62 -9.01 5.88 20.85
C ILE A 62 -8.14 4.74 20.28
N MET A 63 -6.82 4.87 20.36
CA MET A 63 -5.84 3.92 19.79
C MET A 63 -6.05 2.46 20.23
N PRO A 64 -6.35 2.14 21.50
CA PRO A 64 -6.58 0.75 21.91
C PRO A 64 -7.79 0.12 21.22
N ASN A 65 -8.87 0.88 21.03
CA ASN A 65 -10.10 0.38 20.42
C ASN A 65 -9.91 0.14 18.90
N VAL A 66 -9.30 1.10 18.20
CA VAL A 66 -8.99 0.93 16.77
C VAL A 66 -7.92 -0.15 16.57
N GLY A 67 -6.97 -0.29 17.48
CA GLY A 67 -5.93 -1.32 17.45
C GLY A 67 -6.52 -2.73 17.58
N LEU A 68 -7.41 -2.96 18.55
CA LEU A 68 -8.11 -4.23 18.69
C LEU A 68 -8.96 -4.56 17.46
N SER A 69 -9.71 -3.57 16.96
CA SER A 69 -10.50 -3.71 15.73
C SER A 69 -9.62 -4.09 14.54
N ALA A 70 -8.47 -3.44 14.39
CA ALA A 70 -7.50 -3.74 13.34
C ALA A 70 -6.94 -5.16 13.47
N VAL A 71 -6.60 -5.62 14.68
CA VAL A 71 -6.10 -6.99 14.90
C VAL A 71 -7.15 -8.02 14.46
N VAL A 72 -8.40 -7.88 14.90
CA VAL A 72 -9.48 -8.81 14.52
C VAL A 72 -9.71 -8.82 13.02
N LEU A 73 -9.71 -7.65 12.38
CA LEU A 73 -9.90 -7.51 10.94
C LEU A 73 -8.74 -8.12 10.15
N LEU A 74 -7.50 -7.86 10.54
CA LEU A 74 -6.31 -8.41 9.89
C LEU A 74 -6.25 -9.93 10.04
N SER A 75 -6.46 -10.45 11.24
CA SER A 75 -6.48 -11.91 11.49
C SER A 75 -7.54 -12.60 10.64
N THR A 76 -8.77 -12.08 10.61
CA THR A 76 -9.86 -12.66 9.81
C THR A 76 -9.56 -12.58 8.31
N THR A 77 -9.06 -11.44 7.83
CA THR A 77 -8.72 -11.23 6.42
C THR A 77 -7.61 -12.17 5.96
N LEU A 78 -6.57 -12.35 6.78
CA LEU A 78 -5.46 -13.27 6.48
C LEU A 78 -5.94 -14.72 6.46
N LEU A 79 -6.73 -15.14 7.46
CA LEU A 79 -7.29 -16.48 7.49
C LEU A 79 -8.15 -16.75 6.26
N PHE A 80 -9.05 -15.83 5.92
CA PHE A 80 -9.91 -15.94 4.74
C PHE A 80 -9.10 -16.00 3.44
N SER A 81 -8.10 -15.12 3.27
CA SER A 81 -7.22 -15.09 2.10
C SER A 81 -6.47 -16.42 1.91
N ILE A 82 -5.94 -17.01 2.99
CA ILE A 82 -5.24 -18.30 2.94
C ILE A 82 -6.20 -19.44 2.60
N ILE A 83 -7.37 -19.48 3.23
CA ILE A 83 -8.40 -20.50 2.96
C ILE A 83 -8.85 -20.41 1.51
N PHE A 84 -9.14 -19.20 1.03
CA PHE A 84 -9.57 -18.96 -0.34
C PHE A 84 -8.49 -19.35 -1.35
N ALA A 85 -7.23 -18.95 -1.13
CA ALA A 85 -6.12 -19.34 -2.00
C ALA A 85 -5.90 -20.86 -2.02
N LYS A 86 -6.12 -21.55 -0.90
CA LYS A 86 -6.03 -23.02 -0.83
C LYS A 86 -7.22 -23.70 -1.52
N ALA A 87 -8.43 -23.17 -1.37
CA ALA A 87 -9.62 -23.66 -2.06
C ALA A 87 -9.51 -23.48 -3.57
N ALA A 88 -9.05 -22.31 -4.03
CA ALA A 88 -8.80 -22.01 -5.43
C ALA A 88 -7.77 -22.96 -6.04
N ARG A 89 -6.63 -23.20 -5.35
CA ARG A 89 -5.64 -24.19 -5.78
C ARG A 89 -6.24 -25.60 -5.89
N LYS A 90 -7.00 -26.04 -4.88
CA LYS A 90 -7.66 -27.36 -4.88
C LYS A 90 -8.68 -27.52 -6.01
N LEU A 91 -9.45 -26.46 -6.33
CA LEU A 91 -10.43 -26.44 -7.42
C LEU A 91 -9.78 -26.46 -8.80
N MET A 92 -8.66 -25.75 -8.97
CA MET A 92 -7.93 -25.70 -10.23
C MET A 92 -7.05 -26.95 -10.50
N LYS A 93 -7.01 -27.95 -9.61
CA LYS A 93 -6.16 -29.16 -9.76
C LYS A 93 -4.72 -28.82 -10.19
N ILE A 94 -4.15 -27.77 -9.60
CA ILE A 94 -2.70 -27.49 -9.63
C ILE A 94 -2.10 -28.07 -8.36
#